data_AF-A0AAN8VIT3-F1
#
_entry.id   AF-A0AAN8VIT3-F1
#
_cell.length_a   1.000
_cell.length_b   1.000
_cell.length_c   1.000
_cell.angle_alpha   90.00
_cell.angle_beta   90.00
_cell.angle_gamma   90.00
#
_symmetry.space_group_name_H-M   'P 1'
#
loop_
_entity.id
_entity.type
_entity.pdbx_description
1 polymer ?
#
loop_
_entity_poly.entity_id
_entity_poly.type
_entity_poly.pdbx_seq_one_letter_code
_entity_poly.pdbx_strand_id
1 'polypeptide(L)'
;MEIRKATLEAILWLCLIQKRLHISGVQLRIKIKVQFYSAILNLVREVEAFELKKNIGYSQVGLSYETAIEGHHWRIITSAFSHISILHLVFNMSALWSLGVVEQMDHMGLGVEFYLHYTLVLVVLSGVLVLGAYHLLIQKFKLEYFRRVTAVGYSCVVFGWMTILAVKQPSSKLDLFGFLSLPISFAPFESLIFTSIIVPQASFLGHLSGIIVGYSIGWGLIHGMNNYWALSMLGWIVLVFVFSLKQSGTYDFNFLDIESVTDPSSQSLRFLASGNGRTLQMSAMPLKQLRSPGIDYICTRWHCFVKLIQGTTAKRMITEVCNSQLPPAT
;
A
#
# COMPACT_ATOMS: atom_id res chain seq x y z
N MET A 1 24.62 -4.22 12.03
CA MET A 1 25.30 -4.72 10.80
C MET A 1 25.09 -6.22 10.64
N GLU A 2 25.36 -7.03 11.67
CA GLU A 2 25.11 -8.50 11.65
C GLU A 2 23.66 -8.89 11.35
N ILE A 3 22.68 -8.26 12.02
CA ILE A 3 21.25 -8.55 11.80
C ILE A 3 20.84 -8.30 10.34
N ARG A 4 21.42 -7.31 9.66
CA ARG A 4 21.07 -7.02 8.26
C ARG A 4 21.80 -7.90 7.26
N LYS A 5 22.99 -8.38 7.59
CA LYS A 5 23.74 -9.38 6.80
C LYS A 5 23.03 -10.75 6.86
N ALA A 6 22.55 -11.13 8.05
CA ALA A 6 21.74 -12.33 8.23
C ALA A 6 20.41 -12.27 7.46
N THR A 7 19.81 -11.08 7.23
CA THR A 7 18.65 -10.94 6.33
C THR A 7 18.99 -11.36 4.91
N LEU A 8 20.09 -10.83 4.37
CA LEU A 8 20.52 -11.14 3.01
C LEU A 8 20.85 -12.62 2.84
N GLU A 9 21.48 -13.22 3.85
CA GLU A 9 21.81 -14.66 3.88
C GLU A 9 20.56 -15.54 3.99
N ALA A 10 19.57 -15.17 4.81
CA ALA A 10 18.30 -15.88 4.89
C ALA A 10 17.52 -15.84 3.56
N ILE A 11 17.48 -14.68 2.89
CA ILE A 11 16.89 -14.55 1.55
C ILE A 11 17.66 -15.42 0.55
N LEU A 12 18.99 -15.38 0.58
CA LEU A 12 19.83 -16.21 -0.30
C LEU A 12 19.55 -17.70 -0.10
N TRP A 13 19.39 -18.12 1.15
CA TRP A 13 19.09 -19.50 1.52
C TRP A 13 17.70 -19.94 1.03
N LEU A 14 16.68 -19.08 1.19
CA LEU A 14 15.35 -19.31 0.62
C LEU A 14 15.39 -19.43 -0.92
N CYS A 15 16.14 -18.55 -1.60
CA CYS A 15 16.35 -18.63 -3.05
C CYS A 15 17.08 -19.92 -3.47
N LEU A 16 18.06 -20.38 -2.68
CA LEU A 16 18.81 -21.62 -2.95
C LEU A 16 17.95 -22.87 -2.76
N ILE A 17 17.10 -22.91 -1.72
CA ILE A 17 16.10 -23.97 -1.53
C ILE A 17 15.13 -24.02 -2.70
N GLN A 18 14.63 -22.86 -3.13
CA GLN A 18 13.75 -22.73 -4.28
C GLN A 18 14.42 -23.26 -5.57
N LYS A 19 15.70 -22.95 -5.78
CA LYS A 19 16.49 -23.46 -6.92
C LYS A 19 16.69 -24.99 -6.85
N ARG A 20 16.80 -25.55 -5.65
CA ARG A 20 16.97 -27.00 -5.44
C ARG A 20 15.68 -27.80 -5.63
N LEU A 21 14.52 -27.22 -5.32
CA LEU A 21 13.19 -27.81 -5.54
C LEU A 21 12.80 -27.89 -7.04
N HIS A 22 13.50 -27.18 -7.92
CA HIS A 22 13.26 -27.15 -9.37
C HIS A 22 13.70 -28.44 -10.12
N ILE A 23 14.32 -29.42 -9.44
CA ILE A 23 14.97 -30.58 -10.08
C ILE A 23 14.01 -31.78 -10.31
N SER A 24 12.77 -31.75 -9.83
CA SER A 24 11.86 -32.91 -9.90
C SER A 24 10.56 -32.64 -10.68
N GLY A 25 10.49 -33.10 -11.94
CA GLY A 25 9.32 -33.64 -12.68
C GLY A 25 7.90 -33.01 -12.70
N VAL A 26 7.54 -32.04 -11.85
CA VAL A 26 6.19 -31.42 -11.73
C VAL A 26 6.22 -30.03 -12.38
N GLN A 27 6.54 -30.00 -13.68
CA GLN A 27 7.20 -28.84 -14.30
C GLN A 27 6.31 -27.63 -14.62
N LEU A 28 5.01 -27.77 -14.95
CA LEU A 28 4.22 -26.60 -15.38
C LEU A 28 3.51 -25.87 -14.23
N ARG A 29 2.91 -26.61 -13.28
CA ARG A 29 2.24 -26.02 -12.11
C ARG A 29 3.23 -25.32 -11.19
N ILE A 30 4.40 -25.92 -10.93
CA ILE A 30 5.46 -25.29 -10.14
C ILE A 30 6.04 -24.05 -10.84
N LYS A 31 6.17 -24.06 -12.18
CA LYS A 31 6.73 -22.92 -12.93
C LYS A 31 5.97 -21.61 -12.75
N ILE A 32 4.64 -21.64 -12.73
CA ILE A 32 3.82 -20.41 -12.59
C ILE A 32 3.95 -19.85 -11.16
N LYS A 33 3.66 -20.68 -10.14
CA LYS A 33 3.82 -20.37 -8.70
C LYS A 33 5.17 -19.73 -8.36
N VAL A 34 6.21 -20.14 -9.10
CA VAL A 34 7.59 -19.75 -8.86
C VAL A 34 7.93 -18.39 -9.47
N GLN A 35 7.30 -17.97 -10.57
CA GLN A 35 7.69 -16.74 -11.26
C GLN A 35 7.35 -15.48 -10.46
N PHE A 36 6.11 -15.32 -10.02
CA PHE A 36 5.69 -14.08 -9.36
C PHE A 36 6.22 -13.94 -7.94
N TYR A 37 6.14 -15.01 -7.16
CA TYR A 37 6.83 -15.09 -5.88
C TYR A 37 8.32 -14.74 -6.02
N SER A 38 9.02 -15.29 -7.03
CA SER A 38 10.44 -14.96 -7.25
C SER A 38 10.65 -13.50 -7.62
N ALA A 39 9.75 -12.90 -8.41
CA ALA A 39 9.85 -11.50 -8.80
C ALA A 39 9.71 -10.57 -7.58
N ILE A 40 8.71 -10.82 -6.72
CA ILE A 40 8.53 -10.05 -5.48
C ILE A 40 9.71 -10.27 -4.53
N LEU A 41 10.15 -11.52 -4.37
CA LEU A 41 11.30 -11.85 -3.51
C LEU A 41 12.58 -11.14 -3.99
N ASN A 42 12.84 -11.14 -5.30
CA ASN A 42 13.98 -10.44 -5.89
C ASN A 42 13.86 -8.93 -5.70
N LEU A 43 12.68 -8.35 -5.92
CA LEU A 43 12.44 -6.92 -5.71
C LEU A 43 12.68 -6.51 -4.25
N VAL A 44 12.13 -7.25 -3.29
CA VAL A 44 12.36 -7.02 -1.85
C VAL A 44 13.85 -7.12 -1.52
N ARG A 45 14.52 -8.14 -2.05
CA ARG A 45 15.97 -8.33 -1.86
C ARG A 45 16.77 -7.14 -2.39
N GLU A 46 16.44 -6.64 -3.58
CA GLU A 46 17.12 -5.50 -4.19
C GLU A 46 16.91 -4.22 -3.39
N VAL A 47 15.68 -3.97 -2.94
CA VAL A 47 15.34 -2.82 -2.07
C VAL A 47 16.11 -2.90 -0.75
N GLU A 48 16.10 -4.04 -0.08
CA GLU A 48 16.83 -4.20 1.20
C GLU A 48 18.35 -4.11 1.01
N ALA A 49 18.90 -4.64 -0.09
CA ALA A 49 20.31 -4.50 -0.41
C ALA A 49 20.70 -3.03 -0.67
N PHE A 50 19.84 -2.28 -1.36
CA PHE A 50 20.03 -0.84 -1.59
C PHE A 50 20.01 -0.05 -0.29
N GLU A 51 19.01 -0.28 0.57
CA GLU A 51 18.89 0.36 1.89
C GLU A 51 20.11 0.05 2.77
N LEU A 52 20.60 -1.20 2.74
CA LEU A 52 21.79 -1.61 3.46
C LEU A 52 23.04 -0.89 2.96
N LYS A 53 23.24 -0.83 1.64
CA LYS A 53 24.39 -0.15 1.02
C LYS A 53 24.41 1.35 1.32
N LYS A 54 23.24 1.98 1.44
CA LYS A 54 23.08 3.41 1.73
C LYS A 54 22.95 3.73 3.23
N ASN A 55 22.97 2.72 4.10
CA ASN A 55 22.74 2.85 5.55
C ASN A 55 21.43 3.56 5.89
N ILE A 56 20.37 3.25 5.14
CA ILE A 56 19.03 3.83 5.32
C ILE A 56 18.25 3.01 6.36
N GLY A 57 17.65 3.69 7.32
CA GLY A 57 16.77 3.09 8.33
C GLY A 57 15.35 2.89 7.83
N TYR A 58 14.61 1.92 8.38
CA TYR A 58 13.20 1.69 8.03
C TYR A 58 12.33 2.93 8.29
N SER A 59 12.68 3.78 9.26
CA SER A 59 11.98 5.05 9.53
C SER A 59 12.11 6.07 8.38
N GLN A 60 13.15 5.95 7.54
CA GLN A 60 13.39 6.84 6.41
C GLN A 60 12.68 6.39 5.13
N VAL A 61 12.17 5.17 5.07
CA VAL A 61 11.46 4.62 3.89
C VAL A 61 10.03 4.17 4.22
N GLY A 62 9.72 4.07 5.51
CA GLY A 62 8.44 3.63 6.01
C GLY A 62 7.39 4.72 5.99
N LEU A 63 6.15 4.26 6.04
CA LEU A 63 4.95 5.08 5.94
C LEU A 63 4.58 5.62 7.33
N SER A 64 4.58 6.95 7.47
CA SER A 64 4.10 7.62 8.69
C SER A 64 3.20 8.80 8.33
N TYR A 65 2.30 9.17 9.24
CA TYR A 65 1.35 10.25 9.02
C TYR A 65 2.05 11.61 8.82
N GLU A 66 3.07 11.90 9.64
CA GLU A 66 3.84 13.15 9.55
C GLU A 66 4.51 13.30 8.18
N THR A 67 5.26 12.28 7.74
CA THR A 67 5.94 12.29 6.44
C THR A 67 4.96 12.36 5.26
N ALA A 68 3.76 11.79 5.41
CA ALA A 68 2.75 11.86 4.35
C ALA A 68 2.20 13.29 4.21
N ILE A 69 1.99 14.01 5.30
CA ILE A 69 1.60 15.44 5.27
C ILE A 69 2.68 16.31 4.62
N GLU A 70 3.94 15.99 4.86
CA GLU A 70 5.10 16.67 4.26
C GLU A 70 5.24 16.39 2.75
N GLY A 71 4.40 15.51 2.18
CA GLY A 71 4.39 15.20 0.75
C GLY A 71 5.26 14.00 0.35
N HIS A 72 5.77 13.22 1.32
CA HIS A 72 6.60 12.04 1.07
C HIS A 72 5.74 10.80 0.73
N HIS A 73 4.77 10.96 -0.16
CA HIS A 73 3.85 9.93 -0.62
C HIS A 73 4.53 8.72 -1.29
N TRP A 74 5.75 8.87 -1.81
CA TRP A 74 6.57 7.76 -2.31
C TRP A 74 6.74 6.65 -1.27
N ARG A 75 6.64 7.00 0.03
CA ARG A 75 6.69 6.06 1.15
C ARG A 75 5.54 5.06 1.19
N ILE A 76 4.41 5.34 0.53
CA ILE A 76 3.32 4.36 0.38
C ILE A 76 3.82 3.11 -0.35
N ILE A 77 4.66 3.29 -1.36
CA ILE A 77 5.21 2.19 -2.14
C ILE A 77 6.44 1.59 -1.45
N THR A 78 7.43 2.41 -1.07
CA THR A 78 8.67 1.87 -0.49
C THR A 78 8.43 1.11 0.81
N SER A 79 7.51 1.59 1.66
CA SER A 79 7.20 0.92 2.92
C SER A 79 6.72 -0.52 2.74
N ALA A 80 6.02 -0.84 1.64
CA ALA A 80 5.56 -2.19 1.36
C ALA A 80 6.72 -3.16 1.06
N PHE A 81 7.87 -2.66 0.62
CA PHE A 81 9.03 -3.50 0.25
C PHE A 81 10.18 -3.46 1.26
N SER A 82 10.12 -2.57 2.26
CA SER A 82 11.08 -2.51 3.36
C SER A 82 10.61 -3.33 4.57
N HIS A 83 11.52 -3.93 5.34
CA HIS A 83 11.18 -4.67 6.55
C HIS A 83 11.99 -4.21 7.77
N ILE A 84 11.35 -4.24 8.94
CA ILE A 84 11.97 -3.86 10.21
C ILE A 84 12.94 -4.92 10.76
N SER A 85 12.71 -6.19 10.44
CA SER A 85 13.50 -7.32 10.95
C SER A 85 13.50 -8.50 9.98
N ILE A 86 14.53 -9.36 10.08
CA ILE A 86 14.64 -10.61 9.31
C ILE A 86 13.43 -11.49 9.54
N LEU A 87 13.04 -11.63 10.81
CA LEU A 87 11.96 -12.50 11.21
C LEU A 87 10.66 -12.04 10.52
N HIS A 88 10.36 -10.73 10.54
CA HIS A 88 9.20 -10.18 9.84
C HIS A 88 9.26 -10.47 8.33
N LEU A 89 10.42 -10.32 7.69
CA LEU A 89 10.60 -10.65 6.28
C LEU A 89 10.37 -12.14 5.99
N VAL A 90 11.00 -13.04 6.76
CA VAL A 90 10.88 -14.50 6.56
C VAL A 90 9.43 -14.93 6.71
N PHE A 91 8.72 -14.42 7.73
CA PHE A 91 7.29 -14.68 7.91
C PHE A 91 6.45 -14.19 6.71
N ASN A 92 6.72 -12.99 6.19
CA ASN A 92 6.02 -12.48 5.01
C ASN A 92 6.27 -13.31 3.76
N MET A 93 7.54 -13.63 3.46
CA MET A 93 7.88 -14.38 2.25
C MET A 93 7.36 -15.82 2.31
N SER A 94 7.46 -16.48 3.46
CA SER A 94 6.90 -17.83 3.60
C SER A 94 5.36 -17.86 3.54
N ALA A 95 4.68 -16.86 4.10
CA ALA A 95 3.22 -16.73 3.93
C ALA A 95 2.84 -16.45 2.46
N LEU A 96 3.58 -15.56 1.78
CA LEU A 96 3.36 -15.23 0.36
C LEU A 96 3.54 -16.47 -0.53
N TRP A 97 4.55 -17.31 -0.25
CA TRP A 97 4.76 -18.59 -0.94
C TRP A 97 3.55 -19.51 -0.82
N SER A 98 2.98 -19.65 0.38
CA SER A 98 1.76 -20.44 0.61
C SER A 98 0.57 -19.88 -0.17
N LEU A 99 0.45 -18.55 -0.26
CA LEU A 99 -0.62 -17.85 -0.97
C LEU A 99 -0.47 -17.87 -2.51
N GLY A 100 0.70 -18.22 -3.05
CA GLY A 100 0.93 -18.36 -4.49
C GLY A 100 0.05 -19.42 -5.17
N VAL A 101 -0.76 -20.17 -4.42
CA VAL A 101 -1.79 -21.05 -4.97
C VAL A 101 -2.87 -20.28 -5.76
N VAL A 102 -3.09 -19.00 -5.44
CA VAL A 102 -4.03 -18.11 -6.16
C VAL A 102 -3.73 -18.09 -7.66
N GLU A 103 -2.46 -18.10 -8.05
CA GLU A 103 -2.04 -18.00 -9.45
C GLU A 103 -2.45 -19.22 -10.30
N GLN A 104 -2.81 -20.34 -9.67
CA GLN A 104 -3.15 -21.60 -10.33
C GLN A 104 -4.67 -21.85 -10.42
N MET A 105 -5.47 -20.93 -9.90
CA MET A 105 -6.91 -21.12 -9.73
C MET A 105 -7.73 -20.50 -10.87
N ASP A 106 -7.19 -20.45 -12.10
CA ASP A 106 -7.77 -19.71 -13.24
C ASP A 106 -9.25 -20.08 -13.47
N HIS A 107 -9.56 -21.36 -13.30
CA HIS A 107 -10.91 -21.94 -13.39
C HIS A 107 -11.94 -21.35 -12.42
N MET A 108 -11.51 -20.69 -11.34
CA MET A 108 -12.35 -19.99 -10.38
C MET A 108 -12.31 -18.45 -10.56
N GLY A 109 -11.76 -17.97 -11.68
CA GLY A 109 -11.54 -16.54 -11.91
C GLY A 109 -10.38 -15.95 -11.09
N LEU A 110 -9.59 -16.80 -10.44
CA LEU A 110 -8.39 -16.45 -9.69
C LEU A 110 -7.17 -16.85 -10.52
N GLY A 111 -6.53 -15.90 -11.19
CA GLY A 111 -5.44 -16.19 -12.11
C GLY A 111 -4.21 -15.32 -11.92
N VAL A 112 -3.20 -15.52 -12.76
CA VAL A 112 -1.99 -14.66 -12.76
C VAL A 112 -2.35 -13.20 -13.01
N GLU A 113 -3.24 -12.92 -13.97
CA GLU A 113 -3.70 -11.55 -14.25
C GLU A 113 -4.45 -10.95 -13.05
N PHE A 114 -5.37 -11.72 -12.45
CA PHE A 114 -6.08 -11.30 -11.24
C PHE A 114 -5.09 -11.02 -10.10
N TYR A 115 -4.13 -11.92 -9.90
CA TYR A 115 -3.11 -11.78 -8.87
C TYR A 115 -2.28 -10.50 -9.06
N LEU A 116 -1.88 -10.20 -10.29
CA LEU A 116 -1.14 -8.99 -10.61
C LEU A 116 -1.94 -7.71 -10.36
N HIS A 117 -3.13 -7.68 -10.95
CA HIS A 117 -4.05 -6.56 -10.88
C HIS A 117 -4.38 -6.17 -9.45
N TYR A 118 -4.78 -7.15 -8.65
CA TYR A 118 -5.20 -6.88 -7.28
C TYR A 118 -4.03 -6.77 -6.32
N THR A 119 -2.82 -7.25 -6.65
CA THR A 119 -1.61 -6.91 -5.88
C THR A 119 -1.30 -5.40 -5.97
N LEU A 120 -1.44 -4.77 -7.14
CA LEU A 120 -1.28 -3.32 -7.26
C LEU A 120 -2.32 -2.57 -6.42
N VAL A 121 -3.57 -3.04 -6.44
CA VAL A 121 -4.66 -2.50 -5.61
C VAL A 121 -4.33 -2.63 -4.13
N LEU A 122 -3.89 -3.82 -3.69
CA LEU A 122 -3.56 -4.09 -2.29
C LEU A 122 -2.42 -3.22 -1.78
N VAL A 123 -1.34 -3.05 -2.55
CA VAL A 123 -0.21 -2.17 -2.17
C VAL A 123 -0.69 -0.74 -1.94
N VAL A 124 -1.41 -0.16 -2.90
CA VAL A 124 -1.80 1.26 -2.83
C VAL A 124 -2.92 1.49 -1.83
N LEU A 125 -4.03 0.76 -1.95
CA LEU A 125 -5.21 1.02 -1.13
C LEU A 125 -4.96 0.69 0.34
N SER A 126 -4.17 -0.35 0.66
CA SER A 126 -3.85 -0.63 2.06
C SER A 126 -3.01 0.49 2.66
N GLY A 127 -2.01 1.01 1.94
CA GLY A 127 -1.20 2.14 2.42
C GLY A 127 -2.02 3.42 2.60
N VAL A 128 -2.95 3.71 1.68
CA VAL A 128 -3.88 4.84 1.81
C VAL A 128 -4.82 4.64 3.00
N LEU A 129 -5.34 3.44 3.22
CA LEU A 129 -6.21 3.14 4.36
C LEU A 129 -5.47 3.30 5.69
N VAL A 130 -4.19 2.91 5.77
CA VAL A 130 -3.33 3.16 6.94
C VAL A 130 -3.23 4.65 7.23
N LEU A 131 -2.96 5.49 6.21
CA LEU A 131 -2.92 6.94 6.38
C LEU A 131 -4.27 7.51 6.83
N GLY A 132 -5.37 7.02 6.26
CA GLY A 132 -6.72 7.40 6.67
C GLY A 132 -7.03 7.01 8.12
N ALA A 133 -6.63 5.81 8.54
CA ALA A 133 -6.77 5.35 9.92
C ALA A 133 -5.94 6.22 10.88
N TYR A 134 -4.68 6.52 10.55
CA TYR A 134 -3.87 7.45 11.34
C TYR A 134 -4.50 8.84 11.41
N HIS A 135 -5.01 9.36 10.30
CA HIS A 135 -5.70 10.65 10.27
C HIS A 135 -6.89 10.67 11.25
N LEU A 136 -7.74 9.64 11.21
CA LEU A 136 -8.89 9.52 12.09
C LEU A 136 -8.47 9.43 13.57
N LEU A 137 -7.48 8.58 13.89
CA LEU A 137 -6.98 8.40 15.26
C LEU A 137 -6.36 9.69 15.83
N ILE A 138 -5.62 10.44 15.01
CA ILE A 138 -4.98 11.68 15.44
C ILE A 138 -6.01 12.82 15.55
N GLN A 139 -6.81 13.04 14.50
CA GLN A 139 -7.70 14.21 14.46
C GLN A 139 -8.93 14.06 15.34
N LYS A 140 -9.57 12.88 15.32
CA LYS A 140 -10.83 12.63 16.03
C LYS A 140 -10.59 12.11 17.45
N PHE A 141 -9.66 11.17 17.63
CA PHE A 141 -9.39 10.55 18.93
C PHE A 141 -8.22 11.19 19.69
N LYS A 142 -7.54 12.19 19.10
CA LYS A 142 -6.43 12.95 19.71
C LYS A 142 -5.26 12.06 20.16
N LEU A 143 -5.05 10.94 19.48
CA LEU A 143 -3.97 10.00 19.77
C LEU A 143 -2.71 10.40 19.02
N GLU A 144 -1.99 11.41 19.52
CA GLU A 144 -0.78 11.96 18.89
C GLU A 144 0.36 10.94 18.75
N TYR A 145 0.35 9.86 19.53
CA TYR A 145 1.29 8.73 19.38
C TYR A 145 1.37 8.24 17.92
N PHE A 146 0.23 8.14 17.22
CA PHE A 146 0.19 7.63 15.84
C PHE A 146 0.80 8.56 14.80
N ARG A 147 1.15 9.80 15.16
CA ARG A 147 1.78 10.75 14.23
C ARG A 147 3.14 10.26 13.73
N ARG A 148 3.90 9.62 14.62
CA ARG A 148 5.29 9.15 14.37
C ARG A 148 5.41 7.64 14.21
N VAL A 149 4.30 6.90 14.34
CA VAL A 149 4.30 5.45 14.09
C VAL A 149 4.61 5.21 12.63
N THR A 150 5.63 4.40 12.38
CA THR A 150 6.06 4.03 11.03
C THR A 150 5.57 2.62 10.72
N ALA A 151 4.84 2.45 9.62
CA ALA A 151 4.46 1.16 9.07
C ALA A 151 5.43 0.75 7.95
N VAL A 152 5.86 -0.51 7.96
CA VAL A 152 6.68 -1.15 6.92
C VAL A 152 6.31 -2.63 6.79
N GLY A 153 6.57 -3.21 5.63
CA GLY A 153 6.44 -4.62 5.34
C GLY A 153 5.39 -4.93 4.28
N TYR A 154 5.64 -6.03 3.55
CA TYR A 154 4.72 -6.53 2.51
C TYR A 154 3.48 -7.23 3.10
N SER A 155 3.39 -7.29 4.42
CA SER A 155 2.37 -8.02 5.15
C SER A 155 0.95 -7.56 4.84
N CYS A 156 0.72 -6.26 4.56
CA CYS A 156 -0.62 -5.79 4.17
C CYS A 156 -1.14 -6.50 2.91
N VAL A 157 -0.26 -6.79 1.94
CA VAL A 157 -0.59 -7.54 0.72
C VAL A 157 -0.84 -9.01 1.04
N VAL A 158 0.00 -9.61 1.90
CA VAL A 158 -0.16 -11.00 2.37
C VAL A 158 -1.52 -11.18 3.05
N PHE A 159 -1.88 -10.31 3.99
CA PHE A 159 -3.19 -10.32 4.66
C PHE A 159 -4.35 -10.10 3.68
N GLY A 160 -4.16 -9.22 2.68
CA GLY A 160 -5.13 -9.03 1.61
C GLY A 160 -5.41 -10.29 0.81
N TRP A 161 -4.36 -10.97 0.35
CA TRP A 161 -4.48 -12.24 -0.38
C TRP A 161 -5.09 -13.35 0.46
N MET A 162 -4.67 -13.46 1.72
CA MET A 162 -5.24 -14.40 2.67
C MET A 162 -6.75 -14.18 2.83
N THR A 163 -7.18 -12.92 2.91
CA THR A 163 -8.61 -12.56 3.02
C THR A 163 -9.38 -12.83 1.73
N ILE A 164 -8.80 -12.55 0.56
CA ILE A 164 -9.44 -12.86 -0.72
C ILE A 164 -9.67 -14.38 -0.85
N LEU A 165 -8.67 -15.19 -0.49
CA LEU A 165 -8.82 -16.65 -0.44
C LEU A 165 -9.87 -17.08 0.61
N ALA A 166 -9.90 -16.46 1.79
CA ALA A 166 -10.94 -16.67 2.82
C ALA A 166 -12.35 -16.54 2.28
N VAL A 167 -12.58 -15.52 1.45
CA VAL A 167 -13.90 -15.25 0.87
C VAL A 167 -14.20 -16.16 -0.33
N LYS A 168 -13.22 -16.40 -1.21
CA LYS A 168 -13.45 -17.16 -2.46
C LYS A 168 -13.41 -18.67 -2.27
N GLN A 169 -12.70 -19.18 -1.26
CA GLN A 169 -12.58 -20.60 -0.96
C GLN A 169 -12.64 -20.87 0.56
N PRO A 170 -13.80 -20.63 1.20
CA PRO A 170 -13.93 -20.75 2.65
C PRO A 170 -13.74 -22.17 3.19
N SER A 171 -13.97 -23.20 2.36
CA SER A 171 -13.84 -24.62 2.74
C SER A 171 -12.44 -25.20 2.52
N SER A 172 -11.54 -24.44 1.89
CA SER A 172 -10.15 -24.87 1.69
C SER A 172 -9.34 -24.70 2.99
N LYS A 173 -8.22 -25.42 3.09
CA LYS A 173 -7.23 -25.23 4.16
C LYS A 173 -6.02 -24.50 3.60
N LEU A 174 -5.50 -23.53 4.36
CA LEU A 174 -4.26 -22.85 4.01
C LEU A 174 -3.17 -23.37 4.93
N ASP A 175 -2.18 -24.04 4.32
CA ASP A 175 -0.99 -24.50 5.01
C ASP A 175 0.02 -23.35 5.08
N LEU A 176 -0.02 -22.62 6.19
CA LEU A 176 0.95 -21.59 6.53
C LEU A 176 2.23 -22.26 7.06
N PHE A 177 3.37 -21.85 6.51
CA PHE A 177 4.70 -22.35 6.89
C PHE A 177 4.91 -23.86 6.72
N GLY A 178 4.00 -24.56 6.03
CA GLY A 178 4.06 -26.01 5.80
C GLY A 178 3.68 -26.87 7.01
N PHE A 179 3.26 -26.29 8.14
CA PHE A 179 2.84 -27.04 9.33
C PHE A 179 1.59 -26.49 10.02
N LEU A 180 1.20 -25.23 9.78
CA LEU A 180 -0.05 -24.67 10.30
C LEU A 180 -1.14 -24.78 9.25
N SER A 181 -2.04 -25.76 9.40
CA SER A 181 -3.21 -25.91 8.54
C SER A 181 -4.41 -25.23 9.21
N LEU A 182 -4.71 -24.00 8.79
CA LEU A 182 -5.84 -23.23 9.33
C LEU A 182 -7.05 -23.27 8.37
N PRO A 183 -8.29 -23.34 8.89
CA PRO A 183 -9.48 -23.09 8.09
C PRO A 183 -9.39 -21.70 7.46
N ILE A 184 -9.52 -21.62 6.14
CA ILE A 184 -9.27 -20.37 5.40
C ILE A 184 -10.24 -19.25 5.81
N SER A 185 -11.44 -19.59 6.28
CA SER A 185 -12.44 -18.61 6.76
C SER A 185 -11.96 -17.73 7.92
N PHE A 186 -11.13 -18.25 8.83
CA PHE A 186 -10.60 -17.50 9.99
C PHE A 186 -9.12 -17.14 9.85
N ALA A 187 -8.43 -17.71 8.86
CA ALA A 187 -7.01 -17.48 8.60
C ALA A 187 -6.54 -16.02 8.70
N PRO A 188 -7.22 -15.00 8.11
CA PRO A 188 -6.76 -13.62 8.20
C PRO A 188 -6.79 -13.05 9.63
N PHE A 189 -7.77 -13.41 10.45
CA PHE A 189 -7.87 -12.90 11.82
C PHE A 189 -7.01 -13.71 12.80
N GLU A 190 -6.92 -15.03 12.63
CA GLU A 190 -6.02 -15.87 13.42
C GLU A 190 -4.55 -15.49 13.17
N SER A 191 -4.19 -15.28 11.90
CA SER A 191 -2.85 -14.81 11.53
C SER A 191 -2.58 -13.40 12.06
N LEU A 192 -3.60 -12.54 12.17
CA LEU A 192 -3.46 -11.20 12.74
C LEU A 192 -3.09 -11.28 14.22
N ILE A 193 -3.77 -12.13 14.98
CA ILE A 193 -3.46 -12.37 16.41
C ILE A 193 -2.06 -12.95 16.55
N PHE A 194 -1.75 -14.00 15.79
CA PHE A 194 -0.45 -14.68 15.85
C PHE A 194 0.71 -13.75 15.52
N THR A 195 0.60 -12.99 14.42
CA THR A 195 1.63 -12.03 14.01
C THR A 195 1.77 -10.87 15.01
N SER A 196 0.68 -10.43 15.64
CA SER A 196 0.73 -9.38 16.68
C SER A 196 1.45 -9.84 17.96
N ILE A 197 1.43 -11.15 18.26
CA ILE A 197 2.16 -11.71 19.40
C ILE A 197 3.65 -11.89 19.07
N ILE A 198 3.97 -12.41 17.89
CA ILE A 198 5.35 -12.77 17.51
C ILE A 198 6.15 -11.56 17.03
N VAL A 199 5.51 -10.65 16.30
CA VAL A 199 6.11 -9.44 15.74
C VAL A 199 5.34 -8.22 16.24
N PRO A 200 5.42 -7.88 17.54
CA PRO A 200 4.66 -6.76 18.12
C PRO A 200 5.04 -5.41 17.52
N GLN A 201 6.20 -5.33 16.86
CA GLN A 201 6.66 -4.15 16.13
C GLN A 201 6.04 -4.01 14.73
N ALA A 202 5.34 -5.03 14.21
CA ALA A 202 4.63 -4.93 12.94
C ALA A 202 3.38 -4.06 13.07
N SER A 203 3.00 -3.37 11.99
CA SER A 203 1.86 -2.46 12.03
C SER A 203 0.54 -3.23 12.02
N PHE A 204 -0.11 -3.32 13.19
CA PHE A 204 -1.47 -3.86 13.31
C PHE A 204 -2.44 -3.18 12.34
N LEU A 205 -2.39 -1.86 12.22
CA LEU A 205 -3.22 -1.10 11.29
C LEU A 205 -2.89 -1.39 9.83
N GLY A 206 -1.63 -1.71 9.53
CA GLY A 206 -1.21 -2.20 8.21
C GLY A 206 -1.85 -3.53 7.84
N HIS A 207 -1.81 -4.50 8.76
CA HIS A 207 -2.44 -5.81 8.55
C HIS A 207 -3.97 -5.69 8.42
N LEU A 208 -4.59 -4.94 9.35
CA LEU A 208 -6.04 -4.70 9.32
C LEU A 208 -6.47 -4.00 8.02
N SER A 209 -5.67 -3.07 7.51
CA SER A 209 -5.92 -2.42 6.22
C SER A 209 -5.90 -3.41 5.06
N GLY A 210 -4.93 -4.31 5.05
CA GLY A 210 -4.89 -5.42 4.10
C GLY A 210 -6.15 -6.28 4.13
N ILE A 211 -6.62 -6.65 5.33
CA ILE A 211 -7.86 -7.42 5.52
C ILE A 211 -9.07 -6.67 4.97
N ILE A 212 -9.22 -5.38 5.27
CA ILE A 212 -10.36 -4.57 4.80
C ILE A 212 -10.37 -4.47 3.27
N VAL A 213 -9.23 -4.20 2.64
CA VAL A 213 -9.13 -4.15 1.18
C VAL A 213 -9.37 -5.54 0.57
N GLY A 214 -8.85 -6.59 1.21
CA GLY A 214 -9.06 -7.99 0.81
C GLY A 214 -10.54 -8.38 0.81
N TYR A 215 -11.30 -8.04 1.85
CA TYR A 215 -12.75 -8.24 1.88
C TYR A 215 -13.47 -7.43 0.79
N SER A 216 -13.04 -6.19 0.58
CA SER A 216 -13.61 -5.33 -0.47
C SER A 216 -13.44 -5.96 -1.85
N ILE A 217 -12.30 -6.61 -2.13
CA ILE A 217 -12.09 -7.35 -3.38
C ILE A 217 -12.86 -8.68 -3.38
N GLY A 218 -12.79 -9.44 -2.28
CA GLY A 218 -13.41 -10.76 -2.15
C GLY A 218 -14.93 -10.73 -2.35
N TRP A 219 -15.61 -9.75 -1.76
CA TRP A 219 -17.06 -9.51 -1.90
C TRP A 219 -17.43 -8.77 -3.19
N GLY A 220 -16.45 -8.34 -3.99
CA GLY A 220 -16.70 -7.66 -5.25
C GLY A 220 -17.12 -6.19 -5.10
N LEU A 221 -16.79 -5.52 -3.99
CA LEU A 221 -16.88 -4.05 -3.90
C LEU A 221 -15.83 -3.37 -4.78
N ILE A 222 -14.66 -3.99 -4.90
CA ILE A 222 -13.60 -3.59 -5.82
C ILE A 222 -13.45 -4.73 -6.84
N HIS A 223 -13.92 -4.48 -8.06
CA HIS A 223 -13.84 -5.43 -9.16
C HIS A 223 -13.60 -4.69 -10.50
N GLY A 224 -13.48 -5.43 -11.59
CA GLY A 224 -13.37 -4.85 -12.94
C GLY A 224 -11.96 -4.40 -13.33
N MET A 225 -10.95 -4.75 -12.53
CA MET A 225 -9.56 -4.49 -12.89
C MET A 225 -9.15 -5.34 -14.10
N ASN A 226 -8.79 -4.67 -15.19
CA ASN A 226 -8.30 -5.27 -16.43
C ASN A 226 -6.91 -4.71 -16.76
N ASN A 227 -6.27 -5.22 -17.82
CA ASN A 227 -4.92 -4.82 -18.20
C ASN A 227 -4.79 -3.30 -18.44
N TYR A 228 -5.82 -2.66 -19.00
CA TYR A 228 -5.84 -1.20 -19.19
C TYR A 228 -5.79 -0.45 -17.85
N TRP A 229 -6.67 -0.81 -16.91
CA TRP A 229 -6.72 -0.16 -15.59
C TRP A 229 -5.47 -0.45 -14.77
N ALA A 230 -4.92 -1.67 -14.85
CA ALA A 230 -3.69 -2.03 -14.16
C ALA A 230 -2.48 -1.24 -14.69
N LEU A 231 -2.32 -1.13 -16.02
CA LEU A 231 -1.26 -0.34 -16.63
C LEU A 231 -1.42 1.16 -16.35
N SER A 232 -2.66 1.67 -16.40
CA SER A 232 -2.95 3.07 -16.04
C SER A 232 -2.60 3.34 -14.58
N MET A 233 -3.01 2.46 -13.66
CA MET A 233 -2.70 2.56 -12.24
C MET A 233 -1.18 2.51 -12.00
N LEU A 234 -0.46 1.61 -12.67
CA LEU A 234 0.99 1.54 -12.61
C LEU A 234 1.64 2.84 -13.10
N GLY A 235 1.17 3.41 -14.22
CA GLY A 235 1.63 4.69 -14.72
C GLY A 235 1.42 5.83 -13.72
N TRP A 236 0.25 5.88 -13.08
CA TRP A 236 -0.04 6.86 -12.02
C TRP A 236 0.81 6.64 -10.77
N ILE A 237 1.05 5.40 -10.36
CA ILE A 237 1.95 5.08 -9.25
C ILE A 237 3.34 5.63 -9.54
N VAL A 238 3.90 5.35 -10.72
CA VAL A 238 5.24 5.82 -11.12
C VAL A 238 5.28 7.35 -11.15
N LEU A 239 4.27 8.00 -11.74
CA LEU A 239 4.19 9.46 -11.80
C LEU A 239 4.17 10.08 -10.40
N VAL A 240 3.26 9.62 -9.53
CA VAL A 240 3.14 10.14 -8.15
C VAL A 240 4.41 9.84 -7.35
N PHE A 241 5.02 8.68 -7.56
CA PHE A 241 6.27 8.30 -6.91
C PHE A 241 7.42 9.24 -7.28
N VAL A 242 7.65 9.47 -8.58
CA VAL A 242 8.71 10.38 -9.07
C VAL A 242 8.45 11.82 -8.64
N PHE A 243 7.20 12.30 -8.78
CA PHE A 243 6.82 13.63 -8.33
C PHE A 243 7.04 13.82 -6.83
N SER A 244 6.65 12.83 -6.03
CA SER A 244 6.81 12.86 -4.58
C SER A 244 8.29 12.81 -4.17
N LEU A 245 9.13 12.02 -4.85
CA LEU A 245 10.58 12.01 -4.61
C LEU A 245 11.24 13.37 -4.89
N LYS A 246 10.80 14.02 -5.97
CA LYS A 246 11.26 15.36 -6.32
C LYS A 246 10.79 16.39 -5.27
N GLN A 247 9.51 16.34 -4.89
CA GLN A 247 8.93 17.26 -3.92
C GLN A 247 9.60 17.14 -2.54
N SER A 248 9.95 15.93 -2.11
CA SER A 248 10.62 15.70 -0.84
C SER A 248 12.13 16.02 -0.85
N GLY A 249 12.68 16.51 -1.98
CA GLY A 249 14.11 16.79 -2.14
C GLY A 249 15.00 15.56 -1.94
N THR A 250 14.43 14.35 -2.03
CA THR A 250 15.14 13.09 -1.78
C THR A 250 16.03 12.71 -2.95
N TYR A 251 15.64 13.13 -4.16
CA TYR A 251 16.44 13.03 -5.39
C TYR A 251 16.31 14.32 -6.19
N ASP A 252 17.45 14.86 -6.62
CA ASP A 252 17.50 16.05 -7.46
C ASP A 252 17.36 15.64 -8.94
N PHE A 253 16.22 15.96 -9.55
CA PHE A 253 15.95 15.66 -10.95
C PHE A 253 16.21 16.93 -11.77
N ASN A 254 17.45 17.12 -12.23
CA ASN A 254 17.89 18.24 -13.08
C ASN A 254 17.10 18.39 -14.41
N PHE A 255 16.24 17.43 -14.77
CA PHE A 255 15.50 17.41 -16.04
C PHE A 255 14.04 17.85 -15.93
N LEU A 256 13.47 17.86 -14.73
CA LEU A 256 12.08 18.26 -14.52
C LEU A 256 12.11 19.54 -13.70
N ASP A 257 12.28 20.71 -14.29
CA ASP A 257 11.99 21.96 -13.59
C ASP A 257 10.47 22.19 -13.62
N ILE A 258 9.86 22.26 -12.45
CA ILE A 258 8.46 22.67 -12.35
C ILE A 258 8.54 24.16 -12.15
N GLU A 259 8.30 24.91 -13.22
CA GLU A 259 8.12 26.34 -13.13
C GLU A 259 6.90 26.60 -12.24
N SER A 260 7.14 27.06 -11.02
CA SER A 260 6.08 27.48 -10.12
C SER A 260 5.42 28.70 -10.77
N VAL A 261 4.25 28.52 -11.38
CA VAL A 261 3.41 29.63 -11.83
C VAL A 261 3.01 30.42 -10.60
N THR A 262 3.85 31.39 -10.26
CA THR A 262 3.59 32.43 -9.28
C THR A 262 3.11 33.60 -10.12
N ASP A 263 1.84 33.98 -9.96
CA ASP A 263 1.22 35.06 -10.72
C ASP A 263 2.10 36.34 -10.70
N PRO A 264 2.44 36.93 -11.85
CA PRO A 264 3.13 38.21 -11.91
C PRO A 264 2.12 39.34 -11.69
N SER A 265 1.66 39.54 -10.46
CA SER A 265 0.92 40.76 -10.10
C SER A 265 1.05 41.14 -8.62
N SER A 266 2.25 41.47 -8.20
CA SER A 266 2.40 42.52 -7.19
C SER A 266 3.62 43.37 -7.52
N GLN A 267 3.42 44.30 -8.46
CA GLN A 267 4.31 45.45 -8.60
C GLN A 267 4.41 46.12 -7.23
N SER A 268 5.61 46.11 -6.67
CA SER A 268 6.00 46.89 -5.51
C SER A 268 5.95 48.37 -5.87
N LEU A 269 4.79 48.99 -5.70
CA LEU A 269 4.64 50.45 -5.68
C LEU A 269 5.39 50.96 -4.45
N ARG A 270 6.63 51.45 -4.68
CA ARG A 270 7.31 52.37 -3.78
C ARG A 270 6.42 53.60 -3.60
N PHE A 271 5.84 53.75 -2.40
CA PHE A 271 5.37 55.04 -1.94
C PHE A 271 6.26 55.48 -0.78
N LEU A 272 7.11 56.46 -1.07
CA LEU A 272 7.82 57.25 -0.08
C LEU A 272 6.80 58.07 0.71
N ALA A 273 6.71 57.85 2.01
CA ALA A 273 6.10 58.80 2.93
C ALA A 273 6.90 58.85 4.24
N SER A 274 7.42 60.04 4.49
CA SER A 274 8.12 60.55 5.67
C SER A 274 7.27 60.43 6.94
N GLY A 275 7.89 60.18 8.10
CA GLY A 275 7.25 60.40 9.39
C GLY A 275 7.82 59.61 10.57
N ASN A 276 8.50 60.31 11.48
CA ASN A 276 8.94 59.88 12.80
C ASN A 276 7.86 59.21 13.67
N GLY A 277 8.28 58.33 14.60
CA GLY A 277 7.54 58.13 15.86
C GLY A 277 7.60 56.73 16.47
N ARG A 278 8.21 56.63 17.66
CA ARG A 278 8.26 55.46 18.55
C ARG A 278 6.86 55.01 19.00
N THR A 279 6.59 53.71 19.08
CA THR A 279 6.06 53.02 20.29
C THR A 279 5.88 51.51 20.05
N LEU A 280 6.41 50.71 20.97
CA LEU A 280 6.11 49.29 21.13
C LEU A 280 4.74 49.15 21.80
N GLN A 281 3.80 48.46 21.14
CA GLN A 281 2.64 47.89 21.80
C GLN A 281 2.44 46.46 21.29
N MET A 282 2.68 45.49 22.18
CA MET A 282 2.20 44.13 22.04
C MET A 282 0.68 44.14 22.13
N SER A 283 0.01 43.59 21.13
CA SER A 283 -1.40 43.27 21.18
C SER A 283 -1.62 41.97 20.42
N ALA A 284 -2.21 41.01 21.13
CA ALA A 284 -2.43 39.63 20.68
C ALA A 284 -3.27 39.57 19.40
N MET A 285 -2.85 38.75 18.44
CA MET A 285 -3.68 38.33 17.31
C MET A 285 -4.25 36.92 17.54
N PRO A 286 -5.52 36.67 17.18
CA PRO A 286 -6.17 35.40 17.40
C PRO A 286 -5.61 34.32 16.46
N LEU A 287 -5.48 33.11 17.01
CA LEU A 287 -5.03 31.90 16.33
C LEU A 287 -5.94 31.58 15.14
N LYS A 288 -5.55 32.02 13.94
CA LYS A 288 -6.21 31.61 12.69
C LYS A 288 -5.76 30.19 12.38
N GLN A 289 -6.66 29.26 12.65
CA GLN A 289 -6.54 27.83 12.35
C GLN A 289 -6.25 27.65 10.85
N LEU A 290 -4.99 27.47 10.49
CA LEU A 290 -4.55 27.09 9.14
C LEU A 290 -4.97 25.64 8.89
N ARG A 291 -6.18 25.47 8.37
CA ARG A 291 -6.64 24.24 7.74
C ARG A 291 -5.77 24.02 6.48
N SER A 292 -4.90 23.01 6.53
CA SER A 292 -4.05 22.64 5.38
C SER A 292 -4.91 22.05 4.25
N PRO A 293 -4.91 22.64 3.04
CA PRO A 293 -5.75 22.21 1.92
C PRO A 293 -5.28 20.91 1.23
N GLY A 294 -4.13 20.34 1.62
CA GLY A 294 -3.51 19.22 0.90
C GLY A 294 -4.26 17.88 1.01
N ILE A 295 -4.76 17.54 2.20
CA ILE A 295 -5.47 16.26 2.44
C ILE A 295 -6.88 16.31 1.83
N ASP A 296 -7.59 17.42 1.98
CA ASP A 296 -8.91 17.60 1.37
C ASP A 296 -8.83 17.47 -0.16
N TYR A 297 -7.74 17.93 -0.78
CA TYR A 297 -7.53 17.81 -2.22
C TYR A 297 -7.28 16.36 -2.69
N ILE A 298 -6.48 15.58 -1.94
CA ILE A 298 -6.21 14.16 -2.22
C ILE A 298 -7.47 13.32 -1.97
N CYS A 299 -8.16 13.53 -0.85
CA CYS A 299 -9.45 12.89 -0.58
C CYS A 299 -10.47 13.25 -1.66
N THR A 300 -10.57 14.49 -2.12
CA THR A 300 -11.58 14.89 -3.11
C THR A 300 -11.30 14.30 -4.50
N ARG A 301 -10.05 14.31 -4.98
CA ARG A 301 -9.71 13.70 -6.29
C ARG A 301 -9.81 12.17 -6.28
N TRP A 302 -9.43 11.52 -5.18
CA TRP A 302 -9.57 10.06 -5.07
C TRP A 302 -11.01 9.61 -4.77
N HIS A 303 -11.79 10.39 -4.03
CA HIS A 303 -13.23 10.14 -3.87
C HIS A 303 -13.95 10.30 -5.22
N CYS A 304 -13.49 11.21 -6.09
CA CYS A 304 -13.92 11.25 -7.50
C CYS A 304 -13.48 10.00 -8.29
N PHE A 305 -12.26 9.49 -8.11
CA PHE A 305 -11.80 8.25 -8.77
C PHE A 305 -12.57 7.00 -8.30
N VAL A 306 -12.76 6.84 -6.99
CA VAL A 306 -13.56 5.76 -6.39
C VAL A 306 -15.04 5.89 -6.80
N LYS A 307 -15.60 7.12 -6.84
CA LYS A 307 -16.93 7.35 -7.41
C LYS A 307 -17.01 7.12 -8.91
N LEU A 308 -15.92 7.28 -9.68
CA LEU A 308 -15.88 6.96 -11.11
C LEU A 308 -15.98 5.44 -11.33
N ILE A 309 -15.29 4.66 -10.49
CA ILE A 309 -15.32 3.20 -10.47
C ILE A 309 -16.67 2.68 -9.95
N GLN A 310 -17.24 3.31 -8.91
CA GLN A 310 -18.55 2.91 -8.34
C GLN A 310 -19.75 3.38 -9.19
N GLY A 311 -19.65 4.55 -9.82
CA GLY A 311 -20.75 5.20 -10.54
C GLY A 311 -21.09 4.56 -11.89
N THR A 312 -20.13 3.91 -12.53
CA THR A 312 -20.36 3.09 -13.74
C THR A 312 -21.01 1.74 -13.39
N THR A 313 -20.72 1.20 -12.20
CA THR A 313 -21.21 -0.10 -11.72
C THR A 313 -22.62 -0.02 -11.12
N ALA A 314 -22.92 1.00 -10.31
CA ALA A 314 -24.24 1.14 -9.66
C ALA A 314 -25.37 1.30 -10.68
N LYS A 315 -25.13 2.02 -11.79
CA LYS A 315 -26.11 2.16 -12.88
C LYS A 315 -26.37 0.84 -13.60
N ARG A 316 -25.35 -0.01 -13.78
CA ARG A 316 -25.47 -1.29 -14.49
C ARG A 316 -26.18 -2.34 -13.65
N MET A 317 -25.86 -2.40 -12.36
CA MET A 317 -26.47 -3.34 -11.40
C MET A 317 -27.94 -3.01 -11.15
N ILE A 318 -28.32 -1.73 -11.03
CA ILE A 318 -29.73 -1.32 -10.90
C ILE A 318 -30.51 -1.63 -12.19
N THR A 319 -29.90 -1.50 -13.36
CA THR A 319 -30.57 -1.81 -14.64
C THR A 319 -30.78 -3.32 -14.83
N GLU A 320 -29.83 -4.17 -14.43
CA GLU A 320 -29.96 -5.63 -14.50
C GLU A 320 -30.93 -6.20 -13.44
N VAL A 321 -30.96 -5.61 -12.23
CA VAL A 321 -31.92 -6.00 -11.19
C VAL A 321 -33.35 -5.54 -11.53
N CYS A 322 -33.53 -4.36 -12.14
CA CYS A 322 -34.86 -3.93 -12.60
C CYS A 322 -35.37 -4.74 -13.81
N ASN A 323 -34.49 -5.16 -14.73
CA ASN A 323 -34.90 -5.95 -15.90
C ASN A 323 -35.15 -7.44 -15.61
N SER A 324 -34.69 -7.96 -14.48
CA SER A 324 -34.93 -9.35 -14.06
C SER A 324 -36.21 -9.54 -13.22
N GLN A 325 -36.94 -8.45 -12.93
CA GLN A 325 -38.21 -8.49 -12.18
C GLN A 325 -39.45 -8.13 -13.00
N LEU A 326 -39.30 -7.85 -14.31
CA LEU A 326 -40.44 -7.61 -15.20
C LEU A 326 -40.85 -8.91 -15.90
N PRO A 327 -42.12 -9.35 -15.81
CA PRO A 327 -42.59 -10.50 -16.59
C PRO A 327 -42.52 -10.16 -18.09
N PRO A 328 -42.29 -11.16 -18.96
CA PRO A 328 -42.19 -10.93 -20.39
C PRO A 328 -43.50 -10.33 -20.91
N ALA A 329 -43.39 -9.20 -21.61
CA ALA A 329 -44.53 -8.57 -22.27
C ALA A 329 -45.08 -9.51 -23.35
N THR A 330 -46.37 -9.82 -23.25
CA THR A 330 -47.19 -10.54 -24.24
C THR A 330 -47.36 -9.74 -25.52
#